data_AF-A0AAE2HVM1-F1
#
_entry.id   AF-A0AAE2HVM1-F1
#
_cell.length_a   1.000
_cell.length_b   1.000
_cell.length_c   1.000
_cell.angle_alpha   90.00
_cell.angle_beta   90.00
_cell.angle_gamma   90.00
#
_symmetry.space_group_name_H-M   'P 1'
#
loop_
_entity.id
_entity.type
_entity.pdbx_description
1 polymer ?
#
loop_
_entity_poly.entity_id
_entity_poly.type
_entity_poly.pdbx_seq_one_letter_code
_entity_poly.pdbx_strand_id
1 'polypeptide(L)'
;MTDTARDVLLACDMAVRLTLEAAARSIRNRRGRAARALYDGVPDDKLYLALTPAPTVAEWERFADTFTRWWGLPSVLADTPRQRAYMVACHEYVRAAILSQTPHDVDALHAFLAEADAVAPAR
;
A
#
# COMPACT_ATOMS: atom_id res chain seq x y z
N MET A 1 -2.46 -8.20 22.12
CA MET A 1 -1.80 -7.15 21.33
C MET A 1 -1.56 -5.97 22.27
N THR A 2 -0.33 -5.48 22.39
CA THR A 2 -0.04 -4.27 23.18
C THR A 2 -0.59 -3.03 22.48
N ASP A 3 -0.81 -1.93 23.20
CA ASP A 3 -1.30 -0.68 22.60
C ASP A 3 -0.41 -0.21 21.45
N THR A 4 0.92 -0.33 21.60
CA THR A 4 1.90 -0.03 20.54
C THR A 4 1.71 -0.89 19.27
N ALA A 5 1.46 -2.19 19.41
CA ALA A 5 1.25 -3.07 18.25
C ALA A 5 -0.05 -2.73 17.51
N ARG A 6 -1.08 -2.32 18.25
CA ARG A 6 -2.34 -1.83 17.67
C ARG A 6 -2.15 -0.53 16.91
N ASP A 7 -1.38 0.42 17.47
CA ASP A 7 -1.12 1.71 16.84
C ASP A 7 -0.30 1.57 15.55
N VAL A 8 0.70 0.67 15.56
CA VAL A 8 1.47 0.30 14.37
C VAL A 8 0.55 -0.26 13.29
N LEU A 9 -0.30 -1.24 13.63
CA LEU A 9 -1.23 -1.84 12.66
C LEU A 9 -2.18 -0.80 12.05
N LEU A 10 -2.75 0.10 12.88
CA LEU A 10 -3.64 1.16 12.41
C LEU A 10 -2.93 2.14 11.47
N ALA A 11 -1.71 2.55 11.83
CA ALA A 11 -0.90 3.45 11.00
C ALA A 11 -0.56 2.80 9.66
N CYS A 12 -0.19 1.52 9.67
CA CYS A 12 0.06 0.73 8.47
C CYS A 12 -1.21 0.59 7.61
N ASP A 13 -2.37 0.28 8.21
CA ASP A 13 -3.66 0.16 7.50
C ASP A 13 -4.00 1.45 6.76
N MET A 14 -3.93 2.59 7.44
CA MET A 14 -4.19 3.89 6.83
C MET A 14 -3.20 4.19 5.70
N ALA A 15 -1.90 3.96 5.94
CA ALA A 15 -0.87 4.22 4.94
C ALA A 15 -1.05 3.35 3.69
N VAL A 16 -1.42 2.07 3.86
CA VAL A 16 -1.72 1.14 2.76
C VAL A 16 -2.91 1.61 1.93
N ARG A 17 -4.03 1.98 2.58
CA ARG A 17 -5.23 2.48 1.88
C ARG A 17 -4.92 3.70 1.01
N LEU A 18 -4.26 4.69 1.58
CA LEU A 18 -3.87 5.91 0.87
C LEU A 18 -2.87 5.63 -0.26
N THR A 19 -1.99 4.62 -0.09
CA THR A 19 -1.03 4.24 -1.13
C THR A 19 -1.70 3.48 -2.27
N LEU A 20 -2.65 2.60 -1.99
CA LEU A 20 -3.47 1.92 -3.02
C LEU A 20 -4.23 2.94 -3.86
N GLU A 21 -4.86 3.93 -3.23
CA GLU A 21 -5.53 5.03 -3.92
C GLU A 21 -4.56 5.80 -4.82
N ALA A 22 -3.45 6.27 -4.26
CA ALA A 22 -2.47 7.08 -4.97
C ALA A 22 -1.85 6.32 -6.17
N ALA A 23 -1.52 5.04 -5.97
CA ALA A 23 -1.00 4.16 -7.01
C ALA A 23 -2.02 4.00 -8.14
N ALA A 24 -3.27 3.67 -7.82
CA ALA A 24 -4.32 3.48 -8.81
C ALA A 24 -4.61 4.75 -9.62
N ARG A 25 -4.66 5.91 -8.95
CA ARG A 25 -4.81 7.21 -9.61
C ARG A 25 -3.64 7.50 -10.53
N SER A 26 -2.41 7.24 -10.09
CA SER A 26 -1.19 7.43 -10.90
C SER A 26 -1.23 6.56 -12.16
N ILE A 27 -1.56 5.27 -12.02
CA ILE A 27 -1.66 4.31 -13.12
C ILE A 27 -2.76 4.73 -14.11
N ARG A 28 -3.97 5.00 -13.61
CA ARG A 28 -5.10 5.51 -14.43
C ARG A 28 -4.69 6.74 -15.23
N ASN A 29 -4.03 7.70 -14.57
CA ASN A 29 -3.65 8.96 -15.19
C ASN A 29 -2.63 8.78 -16.32
N ARG A 30 -1.74 7.80 -16.21
CA ARG A 30 -0.74 7.48 -17.24
C ARG A 30 -1.33 6.72 -18.43
N ARG A 31 -2.41 5.96 -18.25
CA ARG A 31 -3.14 5.28 -19.34
C ARG A 31 -3.90 6.25 -20.27
N GLY A 32 -3.97 7.54 -19.92
CA GLY A 32 -4.50 8.59 -20.79
C GLY A 32 -5.97 8.94 -20.53
N ARG A 33 -6.46 9.94 -21.27
CA ARG A 33 -7.76 10.59 -21.01
C ARG A 33 -8.96 9.68 -21.31
N ALA A 34 -8.90 8.88 -22.37
CA ALA A 34 -9.96 7.94 -22.71
C ALA A 34 -10.17 6.88 -21.62
N ALA A 35 -9.08 6.39 -21.02
CA ALA A 35 -9.15 5.45 -19.91
C ALA A 35 -9.79 6.07 -18.65
N ARG A 36 -9.55 7.36 -18.36
CA ARG A 36 -10.17 8.04 -17.20
C ARG A 36 -11.69 8.01 -17.22
N ALA A 37 -12.31 8.18 -18.39
CA ALA A 37 -13.76 8.18 -18.53
C ALA A 37 -14.41 6.83 -18.18
N LEU A 38 -13.66 5.72 -18.36
CA LEU A 38 -14.13 4.38 -18.00
C LEU A 38 -14.28 4.17 -16.49
N TYR A 39 -13.66 5.04 -15.69
CA TYR A 39 -13.67 4.96 -14.23
C TYR A 39 -14.41 6.12 -13.58
N ASP A 40 -15.24 6.83 -14.35
CA ASP A 40 -16.08 7.90 -13.80
C ASP A 40 -17.08 7.30 -12.81
N GLY A 41 -17.21 7.95 -11.64
CA GLY A 41 -18.03 7.44 -10.54
C GLY A 41 -17.43 6.28 -9.73
N VAL A 42 -16.25 5.74 -10.09
CA VAL A 42 -15.55 4.75 -9.24
C VAL A 42 -14.93 5.47 -8.04
N PRO A 43 -15.26 5.07 -6.80
CA PRO A 43 -14.62 5.62 -5.62
C PRO A 43 -13.10 5.44 -5.67
N ASP A 44 -12.36 6.47 -5.25
CA ASP A 44 -10.89 6.48 -5.31
C ASP A 44 -10.27 5.31 -4.51
N ASP A 45 -10.89 4.91 -3.39
CA ASP A 45 -10.47 3.75 -2.56
C ASP A 45 -10.74 2.38 -3.20
N LYS A 46 -11.57 2.34 -4.26
CA LYS A 46 -11.89 1.12 -5.03
C LYS A 46 -11.26 1.13 -6.42
N LEU A 47 -10.62 2.23 -6.83
CA LEU A 47 -10.11 2.39 -8.18
C LEU A 47 -9.14 1.28 -8.58
N TYR A 48 -8.26 0.84 -7.66
CA TYR A 48 -7.28 -0.20 -7.94
C TYR A 48 -7.89 -1.56 -8.31
N LEU A 49 -9.10 -1.86 -7.79
CA LEU A 49 -9.88 -3.05 -8.12
C LEU A 49 -10.57 -2.95 -9.48
N ALA A 50 -10.85 -1.72 -9.93
CA ALA A 50 -11.58 -1.47 -11.16
C ALA A 50 -10.68 -1.35 -12.40
N LEU A 51 -9.37 -1.13 -12.24
CA LEU A 51 -8.43 -0.93 -13.35
C LEU A 51 -8.48 -2.11 -14.34
N THR A 52 -8.85 -1.81 -15.58
CA THR A 52 -8.92 -2.77 -16.69
C THR A 52 -8.06 -2.27 -17.88
N PRO A 53 -7.10 -3.08 -18.37
CA PRO A 53 -6.65 -4.36 -17.79
C PRO A 53 -6.01 -4.18 -16.40
N ALA A 54 -5.81 -5.29 -15.68
CA ALA A 54 -5.14 -5.26 -14.38
C ALA A 54 -3.79 -4.51 -14.46
N PRO A 55 -3.37 -3.82 -13.38
CA PRO A 55 -2.05 -3.20 -13.30
C PRO A 55 -0.91 -4.17 -13.64
N THR A 56 0.02 -3.72 -14.48
CA THR A 56 1.24 -4.48 -14.77
C THR A 56 2.34 -4.19 -13.75
N VAL A 57 3.32 -5.09 -13.65
CA VAL A 57 4.51 -4.89 -12.80
C VAL A 57 5.22 -3.58 -13.17
N ALA A 58 5.39 -3.28 -14.46
CA ALA A 58 6.03 -2.05 -14.91
C ALA A 58 5.23 -0.77 -14.60
N GLU A 59 3.91 -0.85 -14.46
CA GLU A 59 3.08 0.29 -14.01
C GLU A 59 3.25 0.52 -12.51
N TRP A 60 3.31 -0.55 -11.72
CA TRP A 60 3.63 -0.49 -10.30
C TRP A 60 5.04 0.05 -10.05
N GLU A 61 6.08 -0.50 -10.70
CA GLU A 61 7.47 -0.08 -10.53
C GLU A 61 7.63 1.41 -10.82
N ARG A 62 7.04 1.92 -11.91
CA ARG A 62 7.09 3.35 -12.22
C ARG A 62 6.35 4.23 -11.21
N PHE A 63 5.40 3.70 -10.43
CA PHE A 63 4.83 4.42 -9.29
C PHE A 63 5.79 4.36 -8.10
N ALA A 64 6.29 3.17 -7.77
CA ALA A 64 7.21 2.92 -6.68
C ALA A 64 8.50 3.76 -6.80
N ASP A 65 9.04 3.95 -8.00
CA ASP A 65 10.23 4.78 -8.25
C ASP A 65 10.03 6.25 -7.87
N THR A 66 8.79 6.73 -7.97
CA THR A 66 8.41 8.11 -7.64
C THR A 66 7.82 8.23 -6.24
N PHE A 67 7.54 7.10 -5.60
CA PHE A 67 6.95 7.02 -4.28
C PHE A 67 8.03 7.28 -3.23
N THR A 68 8.16 8.55 -2.87
CA THR A 68 9.24 9.01 -1.97
C THR A 68 8.81 9.06 -0.50
N ARG A 69 7.51 9.00 -0.20
CA ARG A 69 6.99 9.19 1.16
C ARG A 69 5.75 8.37 1.44
N TRP A 70 5.84 7.54 2.47
CA TRP A 70 4.69 6.99 3.15
C TRP A 70 3.92 8.11 3.87
N TRP A 71 2.59 8.06 3.82
CA TRP A 71 1.66 9.09 4.34
C TRP A 71 1.73 9.25 5.87
N GLY A 72 2.78 9.89 6.38
CA GLY A 72 2.98 10.09 7.82
C GLY A 72 3.41 8.84 8.60
N LEU A 73 3.43 7.66 7.96
CA LEU A 73 3.88 6.41 8.56
C LEU A 73 5.27 6.51 9.23
N PRO A 74 6.28 7.18 8.65
CA PRO A 74 7.58 7.29 9.32
C PRO A 74 7.49 8.04 10.65
N SER A 75 6.62 9.05 10.76
CA SER A 75 6.43 9.80 12.01
C SER A 75 5.76 8.98 13.09
N VAL A 76 4.76 8.15 12.73
CA VAL A 76 4.09 7.27 13.70
C VAL A 76 5.01 6.14 14.15
N LEU A 77 5.85 5.64 13.25
CA LEU A 77 6.81 4.58 13.54
C LEU A 77 8.15 5.08 14.10
N ALA A 78 8.28 6.37 14.43
CA ALA A 78 9.59 6.99 14.73
C ALA A 78 10.36 6.28 15.86
N ASP A 79 9.65 5.86 16.90
CA ASP A 79 10.23 5.18 18.07
C ASP A 79 10.11 3.65 17.98
N THR A 80 9.72 3.12 16.82
CA THR A 80 9.51 1.68 16.62
C THR A 80 10.81 1.04 16.12
N PRO A 81 11.41 0.07 16.84
CA PRO A 81 12.70 -0.56 16.48
C PRO A 81 12.74 -1.16 15.06
N ARG A 82 11.56 -1.47 14.50
CA ARG A 82 11.37 -2.13 13.21
C ARG A 82 10.72 -1.24 12.14
N GLN A 83 10.75 0.09 12.32
CA GLN A 83 10.16 1.07 11.40
C GLN A 83 10.38 0.71 9.92
N ARG A 84 11.64 0.52 9.50
CA ARG A 84 11.98 0.22 8.10
C ARG A 84 11.39 -1.11 7.63
N ALA A 85 11.36 -2.13 8.49
CA ALA A 85 10.81 -3.44 8.13
C ALA A 85 9.29 -3.35 7.91
N TYR A 86 8.57 -2.62 8.75
CA TYR A 86 7.13 -2.39 8.55
C TYR A 86 6.82 -1.57 7.30
N MET A 87 7.63 -0.56 6.99
CA MET A 87 7.49 0.20 5.74
C MET A 87 7.69 -0.68 4.51
N VAL A 88 8.67 -1.60 4.54
CA VAL A 88 8.88 -2.57 3.45
C VAL A 88 7.72 -3.56 3.37
N ALA A 89 7.24 -4.09 4.49
CA ALA A 89 6.09 -4.99 4.52
C ALA A 89 4.82 -4.34 3.96
N CYS A 90 4.55 -3.08 4.31
CA CYS A 90 3.46 -2.32 3.71
C CYS A 90 3.66 -2.15 2.19
N HIS A 91 4.89 -1.94 1.72
CA HIS A 91 5.18 -1.81 0.30
C HIS A 91 4.84 -3.09 -0.46
N GLU A 92 5.33 -4.22 0.05
CA GLU A 92 5.11 -5.54 -0.56
C GLU A 92 3.64 -5.93 -0.52
N TYR A 93 2.94 -5.61 0.58
CA TYR A 93 1.50 -5.80 0.66
C TYR A 93 0.75 -5.01 -0.42
N VAL A 94 1.03 -3.71 -0.57
CA VAL A 94 0.39 -2.87 -1.60
C VAL A 94 0.69 -3.42 -2.99
N ARG A 95 1.95 -3.82 -3.26
CA ARG A 95 2.35 -4.44 -4.52
C ARG A 95 1.54 -5.70 -4.82
N ALA A 96 1.40 -6.60 -3.84
CA ALA A 96 0.62 -7.81 -3.99
C ALA A 96 -0.86 -7.47 -4.27
N ALA A 97 -1.45 -6.58 -3.47
CA ALA A 97 -2.85 -6.19 -3.59
C ALA A 97 -3.17 -5.52 -4.93
N ILE A 98 -2.32 -4.63 -5.42
CA ILE A 98 -2.57 -3.89 -6.68
C ILE A 98 -2.41 -4.76 -7.92
N LEU A 99 -1.42 -5.67 -7.94
CA LEU A 99 -1.16 -6.54 -9.09
C LEU A 99 -2.18 -7.68 -9.18
N SER A 100 -2.61 -8.20 -8.04
CA SER A 100 -3.66 -9.22 -7.98
C SER A 100 -5.08 -8.66 -7.99
N GLN A 101 -5.23 -7.33 -7.83
CA GLN A 101 -6.50 -6.64 -7.64
C GLN A 101 -7.34 -7.25 -6.51
N THR A 102 -6.70 -7.58 -5.39
CA THR A 102 -7.38 -8.15 -4.22
C THR A 102 -7.86 -7.05 -3.27
N PRO A 103 -9.09 -7.17 -2.72
CA PRO A 103 -9.58 -6.24 -1.71
C PRO A 103 -8.62 -6.14 -0.51
N HIS A 104 -8.40 -4.92 -0.03
CA HIS A 104 -7.59 -4.68 1.15
C HIS A 104 -8.23 -5.35 2.37
N ASP A 105 -7.44 -6.20 3.03
CA ASP A 105 -7.79 -7.00 4.19
C ASP A 105 -6.76 -6.75 5.31
N VAL A 106 -7.27 -6.33 6.47
CA VAL A 106 -6.47 -6.00 7.65
C VAL A 106 -5.77 -7.23 8.22
N ASP A 107 -6.39 -8.41 8.15
CA ASP A 107 -5.80 -9.65 8.65
C ASP A 107 -4.63 -10.09 7.76
N ALA A 108 -4.78 -9.93 6.45
CA ALA A 108 -3.70 -10.16 5.49
C ALA A 108 -2.55 -9.16 5.70
N LEU A 109 -2.85 -7.88 5.95
CA LEU A 109 -1.81 -6.89 6.29
C LEU A 109 -1.09 -7.27 7.60
N HIS A 110 -1.83 -7.70 8.62
CA HIS A 110 -1.25 -8.13 9.88
C HIS A 110 -0.28 -9.32 9.70
N ALA A 111 -0.58 -10.26 8.79
CA ALA A 111 0.34 -11.35 8.46
C ALA A 111 1.67 -10.82 7.85
N PHE A 112 1.63 -9.86 6.94
CA PHE A 112 2.84 -9.24 6.38
C PHE A 112 3.68 -8.52 7.45
N LEU A 113 3.03 -7.84 8.40
CA LEU A 113 3.73 -7.19 9.51
C LEU A 113 4.34 -8.22 10.47
N ALA A 114 3.65 -9.33 10.73
CA ALA A 114 4.18 -10.42 11.56
C ALA A 114 5.40 -11.11 10.91
N GLU A 115 5.43 -11.24 9.58
CA GLU A 115 6.63 -11.74 8.87
C GLU A 115 7.81 -10.78 9.01
N ALA A 116 7.57 -9.47 8.90
CA ALA A 116 8.61 -8.47 9.17
C ALA A 116 9.15 -8.57 10.60
N ASP A 117 8.30 -8.94 11.55
CA ASP A 117 8.68 -9.19 12.93
C ASP A 117 9.50 -10.49 13.13
N ALA A 118 9.29 -11.50 12.28
CA ALA A 118 10.01 -12.77 12.36
C ALA A 118 11.41 -12.70 11.72
N VAL A 119 11.56 -11.91 10.64
CA VAL A 119 12.78 -11.89 9.79
C VAL A 119 13.82 -10.87 10.25
N ALA A 120 13.41 -9.77 10.90
CA ALA A 120 14.33 -8.73 11.31
C ALA A 120 15.05 -9.09 12.63
N PRO A 121 16.40 -9.21 12.66
CA PRO A 121 17.13 -9.42 13.90
C PRO A 121 16.84 -8.27 14.86
N ALA A 122 16.54 -8.60 16.12
CA ALA A 122 16.43 -7.61 17.19
C ALA A 122 17.76 -6.84 17.24
N ARG A 123 17.73 -5.55 16.94
CA ARG A 123 18.85 -4.64 17.20
C ARG A 123 18.62 -3.97 18.54
#